data_AF-A0A929DD35-F1
#
_entry.id   AF-A0A929DD35-F1
#
_cell.length_a   1.000
_cell.length_b   1.000
_cell.length_c   1.000
_cell.angle_alpha   90.00
_cell.angle_beta   90.00
_cell.angle_gamma   90.00
#
_symmetry.space_group_name_H-M   'P 1'
#
loop_
_entity.id
_entity.type
_entity.pdbx_description
1 polymer ?
#
loop_
_entity_poly.entity_id
_entity_poly.type
_entity_poly.pdbx_seq_one_letter_code
_entity_poly.pdbx_strand_id
1 'polypeptide(L)'
;MSNRRCALMTLAFVVLVASGLACSVPRPTSAPQAPPATVTPYIPVTTPPQETQPSPPTDTTPGATLPSEPPEATASPEPPAATNTPPPPTNTPPPPVPTTPPSGGPLDFDPPTQLHSWESMPDGRKKVVLLIHITGGTPPFTIKHDGNVAGEASGWDYPLEFFVSGCTGIVHNITVESADGQSVSHDYMISTDQQPWCP
;
A
#
# COMPACT_ATOMS: atom_id res chain seq x y z
N MET A 1 12.08 10.30 69.16
CA MET A 1 12.14 9.80 67.77
C MET A 1 10.87 10.06 66.92
N SER A 2 9.87 10.82 67.40
CA SER A 2 8.60 11.03 66.67
C SER A 2 8.62 12.15 65.61
N ASN A 3 9.44 13.19 65.80
CA ASN A 3 9.34 14.42 64.99
C ASN A 3 9.95 14.33 63.59
N ARG A 4 10.83 13.37 63.31
CA ARG A 4 11.45 13.21 61.98
C ARG A 4 10.52 12.55 60.96
N ARG A 5 9.58 11.71 61.42
CA ARG A 5 8.65 10.98 60.53
C ARG A 5 7.50 11.87 60.04
N CYS A 6 7.01 12.79 60.88
CA CYS A 6 6.06 13.81 60.45
C CYS A 6 6.67 14.75 59.41
N ALA A 7 7.88 15.27 59.64
CA ALA A 7 8.51 16.22 58.73
C ALA A 7 8.76 15.64 57.32
N LEU A 8 9.13 14.35 57.23
CA LEU A 8 9.34 13.68 55.95
C LEU A 8 8.03 13.44 55.18
N MET A 9 6.93 13.12 55.88
CA MET A 9 5.62 12.92 55.25
C MET A 9 5.02 14.23 54.73
N THR A 10 5.18 15.34 55.45
CA THR A 10 4.69 16.65 54.98
C THR A 10 5.44 17.13 53.73
N LEU A 11 6.75 16.85 53.64
CA LEU A 11 7.57 17.28 52.50
C LEU A 11 7.23 16.50 51.23
N ALA A 12 6.94 15.19 51.33
CA ALA A 12 6.47 14.38 50.20
C ALA A 12 5.11 14.84 49.65
N PHE A 13 4.19 15.26 50.53
CA PHE A 13 2.87 15.74 50.12
C PHE A 13 2.93 17.10 49.41
N VAL A 14 3.81 18.02 49.86
CA VAL A 14 3.97 19.34 49.22
C VAL A 14 4.59 19.21 47.82
N VAL A 15 5.54 18.28 47.62
CA VAL A 15 6.11 18.01 46.29
C VAL A 15 5.05 17.43 45.34
N LEU A 16 4.19 16.52 45.84
CA LEU A 16 3.17 15.86 45.01
C LEU A 16 2.05 16.82 44.57
N VAL A 17 1.67 17.79 45.40
CA VAL A 17 0.67 18.82 45.03
C VAL A 17 1.25 19.88 44.08
N ALA A 18 2.54 20.20 44.18
CA ALA A 18 3.19 21.13 43.24
C ALA A 18 3.33 20.56 41.81
N SER A 19 3.39 19.23 41.66
CA SER A 19 3.50 18.57 40.33
C SER A 19 2.20 18.52 39.52
N GLY A 20 1.04 18.80 40.13
CA GLY A 20 -0.27 18.73 39.47
C GLY A 20 -0.71 20.00 38.73
N LEU A 21 0.01 21.11 38.84
CA LEU A 21 -0.42 22.44 38.37
C LEU A 21 0.26 22.93 37.08
N ALA A 22 1.13 22.13 36.47
CA ALA A 22 1.79 22.47 35.21
C ALA A 22 1.37 21.51 34.10
N CYS A 23 0.25 21.81 33.43
CA CYS A 23 0.02 21.57 31.99
C CYS A 23 -1.41 21.99 31.60
N SER A 24 -1.66 23.29 31.60
CA SER A 24 -2.78 23.88 30.87
C SER A 24 -2.26 25.01 30.00
N VAL A 25 -1.35 24.67 29.08
CA VAL A 25 -0.94 25.60 28.02
C VAL A 25 -1.98 25.51 26.91
N PRO A 26 -2.61 26.61 26.49
CA PRO A 26 -3.46 26.63 25.30
C PRO A 26 -2.64 26.15 24.11
N ARG A 27 -3.07 25.04 23.50
CA ARG A 27 -2.48 24.55 22.25
C ARG A 27 -2.66 25.66 21.21
N PRO A 28 -1.60 26.17 20.56
CA PRO A 28 -1.76 27.10 19.46
C PRO A 28 -2.60 26.40 18.39
N THR A 29 -3.70 27.05 18.00
CA THR A 29 -4.52 26.63 16.87
C THR A 29 -3.63 26.70 15.63
N SER A 30 -3.22 25.55 15.12
CA SER A 30 -2.55 25.43 13.83
C SER A 30 -3.47 26.05 12.78
N ALA A 31 -2.98 27.04 12.04
CA ALA A 31 -3.68 27.54 10.86
C ALA A 31 -3.98 26.37 9.89
N PRO A 32 -5.06 26.42 9.10
CA PRO A 32 -5.33 25.41 8.08
C PRO A 32 -4.11 25.24 7.18
N GLN A 33 -3.51 24.05 7.19
CA GLN A 33 -2.47 23.70 6.23
C GLN A 33 -3.08 23.79 4.84
N ALA A 34 -2.45 24.56 3.95
CA ALA A 34 -2.75 24.51 2.53
C ALA A 34 -2.67 23.04 2.08
N PRO A 35 -3.60 22.58 1.21
CA PRO A 35 -3.56 21.22 0.72
C PRO A 35 -2.19 20.94 0.10
N PRO A 36 -1.61 19.74 0.32
CA PRO A 36 -0.36 19.37 -0.32
C PRO A 36 -0.50 19.49 -1.84
N ALA A 37 0.55 19.95 -2.50
CA ALA A 37 0.58 20.04 -3.95
C ALA A 37 0.24 18.66 -4.54
N THR A 38 -0.77 18.61 -5.41
CA THR A 38 -1.14 17.41 -6.15
C THR A 38 0.05 16.96 -6.99
N VAL A 39 0.71 15.88 -6.57
CA VAL A 39 1.71 15.20 -7.39
C VAL A 39 0.94 14.42 -8.45
N THR A 40 0.98 14.90 -9.69
CA THR A 40 0.48 14.15 -10.83
C THR A 40 1.31 12.87 -10.97
N PRO A 41 0.70 11.66 -10.86
CA PRO A 41 1.45 10.44 -11.02
C PRO A 41 2.01 10.36 -12.44
N TYR A 42 3.32 10.12 -12.54
CA TYR A 42 3.97 9.79 -13.80
C TYR A 42 3.48 8.40 -14.20
N ILE A 43 2.64 8.30 -15.23
CA ILE A 43 2.25 7.01 -15.79
C ILE A 43 3.48 6.48 -16.55
N PRO A 44 4.10 5.37 -16.13
CA PRO A 44 5.12 4.75 -16.97
C PRO A 44 4.47 4.31 -18.27
N VAL A 45 5.01 4.75 -19.39
CA VAL A 45 4.62 4.27 -20.71
C VAL A 45 5.03 2.80 -20.78
N THR A 46 4.05 1.90 -20.63
CA THR A 46 4.24 0.49 -20.92
C THR A 46 4.41 0.34 -22.43
N THR A 47 5.63 0.00 -22.85
CA THR A 47 5.92 -0.41 -24.23
C THR A 47 4.98 -1.55 -24.62
N PRO A 48 4.35 -1.52 -25.81
CA PRO A 48 3.47 -2.60 -26.25
C PRO A 48 4.22 -3.94 -26.27
N PRO A 49 3.53 -5.07 -26.07
CA PRO A 49 4.13 -6.39 -26.11
C PRO A 49 4.86 -6.60 -27.44
N GLN A 50 6.14 -6.95 -27.37
CA GLN A 50 6.91 -7.35 -28.54
C GLN A 50 6.33 -8.67 -29.07
N GLU A 51 5.76 -8.61 -30.26
CA GLU A 51 5.22 -9.75 -30.97
C GLU A 51 6.33 -10.80 -31.15
N THR A 52 6.03 -12.05 -30.78
CA THR A 52 6.97 -13.16 -30.90
C THR A 52 7.21 -13.44 -32.37
N GLN A 53 8.40 -13.08 -32.85
CA GLN A 53 8.83 -13.31 -34.23
C GLN A 53 8.84 -14.82 -34.56
N PRO A 54 8.21 -15.26 -35.66
CA PRO A 54 8.33 -16.63 -36.14
C PRO A 54 9.76 -16.94 -36.60
N SER A 55 10.23 -18.16 -36.35
CA SER A 55 11.52 -18.67 -36.82
C SER A 55 11.65 -18.55 -38.36
N PRO A 56 12.85 -18.24 -38.90
CA PRO A 56 13.06 -18.11 -40.33
C PRO A 56 13.02 -19.49 -41.03
N PRO A 57 12.47 -19.58 -42.26
CA PRO A 57 12.66 -20.76 -43.08
C PRO A 57 14.08 -20.77 -43.67
N THR A 58 14.74 -21.93 -43.59
CA THR A 58 15.89 -22.28 -44.41
C THR A 58 15.41 -22.64 -45.81
N ASP A 59 15.83 -21.92 -46.85
CA ASP A 59 16.55 -22.49 -47.99
C ASP A 59 16.90 -21.51 -49.14
N THR A 60 18.14 -21.63 -49.60
CA THR A 60 18.62 -21.68 -51.00
C THR A 60 18.45 -20.48 -51.98
N THR A 61 19.57 -19.77 -52.16
CA THR A 61 20.14 -19.05 -53.36
C THR A 61 19.74 -19.72 -54.71
N PRO A 62 19.48 -19.02 -55.85
CA PRO A 62 20.40 -18.05 -56.49
C PRO A 62 19.78 -16.89 -57.32
N GLY A 63 20.55 -15.84 -57.58
CA GLY A 63 20.18 -14.86 -58.62
C GLY A 63 21.06 -13.63 -58.71
N ALA A 64 22.07 -13.69 -59.57
CA ALA A 64 22.91 -12.56 -59.98
C ALA A 64 22.16 -11.58 -60.91
N THR A 65 22.77 -10.39 -61.09
CA THR A 65 22.77 -9.51 -62.30
C THR A 65 22.18 -8.11 -62.09
N LEU A 66 23.06 -7.10 -61.91
CA LEU A 66 22.95 -5.76 -62.54
C LEU A 66 23.39 -5.92 -64.02
N PRO A 67 22.95 -5.10 -65.02
CA PRO A 67 22.93 -3.63 -64.96
C PRO A 67 21.88 -2.90 -65.84
N SER A 68 21.93 -1.55 -65.83
CA SER A 68 21.88 -0.64 -66.99
C SER A 68 20.80 0.46 -67.03
N GLU A 69 21.25 1.61 -67.56
CA GLU A 69 20.78 3.01 -67.60
C GLU A 69 19.49 3.35 -68.41
N PRO A 70 19.03 4.63 -68.40
CA PRO A 70 17.64 5.09 -68.65
C PRO A 70 17.37 5.49 -70.12
N PRO A 71 16.12 5.91 -70.44
CA PRO A 71 15.95 7.34 -70.73
C PRO A 71 14.60 7.97 -70.28
N GLU A 72 14.71 9.23 -69.85
CA GLU A 72 13.95 10.41 -70.29
C GLU A 72 12.46 10.25 -70.68
N ALA A 73 11.55 10.87 -69.89
CA ALA A 73 10.32 11.49 -70.41
C ALA A 73 9.64 12.44 -69.39
N THR A 74 9.58 13.70 -69.81
CA THR A 74 8.39 14.58 -69.77
C THR A 74 7.86 15.05 -68.41
N ALA A 75 8.05 16.36 -68.17
CA ALA A 75 7.41 17.14 -67.13
C ALA A 75 5.87 17.00 -67.16
N SER A 76 5.32 16.54 -66.05
CA SER A 76 3.88 16.55 -65.76
C SER A 76 3.54 17.79 -64.92
N PRO A 77 2.47 18.53 -65.21
CA PRO A 77 2.11 19.75 -64.50
C PRO A 77 1.79 19.48 -63.01
N GLU A 78 2.34 20.34 -62.16
CA GLU A 78 2.15 20.36 -60.72
C GLU A 78 0.65 20.43 -60.36
N PRO A 79 0.10 19.49 -59.55
CA PRO A 79 -1.25 19.59 -59.04
C PRO A 79 -1.36 20.80 -58.10
N PRO A 80 -2.50 21.52 -58.08
CA PRO A 80 -2.68 22.65 -57.16
C PRO A 80 -2.53 22.18 -55.71
N ALA A 81 -1.78 22.97 -54.94
CA ALA A 81 -1.53 22.74 -53.52
C ALA A 81 -2.83 22.40 -52.77
N ALA A 82 -2.86 21.22 -52.16
CA ALA A 82 -3.96 20.82 -51.30
C ALA A 82 -4.02 21.78 -50.11
N THR A 83 -5.12 22.53 -50.00
CA THR A 83 -5.45 23.30 -48.81
C THR A 83 -5.63 22.34 -47.64
N ASN A 84 -4.62 22.24 -46.77
CA ASN A 84 -4.68 21.53 -45.50
C ASN A 84 -5.73 22.19 -44.61
N THR A 85 -6.99 21.75 -44.74
CA THR A 85 -8.02 22.06 -43.75
C THR A 85 -7.75 21.15 -42.55
N PRO A 86 -7.51 21.69 -41.34
CA PRO A 86 -7.36 20.86 -40.15
C PRO A 86 -8.61 19.99 -39.98
N PRO A 87 -8.47 18.69 -39.70
CA PRO A 87 -9.63 17.88 -39.35
C PRO A 87 -10.33 18.50 -38.13
N PRO A 88 -11.67 18.44 -38.06
CA PRO A 88 -12.39 18.90 -36.88
C PRO A 88 -11.86 18.16 -35.65
N PRO A 89 -11.80 18.82 -34.47
CA PRO A 89 -11.33 18.17 -33.26
C PRO A 89 -12.17 16.92 -33.00
N THR A 90 -11.50 15.76 -33.00
CA THR A 90 -12.11 14.51 -32.53
C THR A 90 -12.43 14.71 -31.05
N ASN A 91 -13.73 14.75 -30.72
CA ASN A 91 -14.17 14.73 -29.32
C ASN A 91 -13.80 13.36 -28.73
N THR A 92 -12.67 13.29 -28.03
CA THR A 92 -12.32 12.12 -27.22
C THR A 92 -13.37 11.96 -26.12
N PRO A 93 -14.02 10.79 -25.99
CA PRO A 93 -14.92 10.53 -24.88
C PRO A 93 -14.20 10.77 -23.54
N PRO A 94 -14.89 11.33 -22.52
CA PRO A 94 -14.30 11.46 -21.20
C PRO A 94 -13.87 10.07 -20.69
N PRO A 95 -12.76 9.98 -19.94
CA PRO A 95 -12.35 8.72 -19.36
C PRO A 95 -13.48 8.12 -18.51
N PRO A 96 -13.63 6.78 -18.50
CA PRO A 96 -14.63 6.14 -17.66
C PRO A 96 -14.40 6.52 -16.20
N VAL A 97 -15.49 6.86 -15.50
CA VAL A 97 -15.44 7.15 -14.06
C VAL A 97 -15.12 5.84 -13.33
N PRO A 98 -14.06 5.78 -12.49
CA PRO A 98 -13.81 4.62 -11.66
C PRO A 98 -15.03 4.38 -10.77
N THR A 99 -15.62 3.20 -10.90
CA THR A 99 -16.75 2.78 -10.09
C THR A 99 -16.24 1.86 -9.01
N THR A 100 -16.40 2.28 -7.76
CA THR A 100 -16.17 1.44 -6.60
C THR A 100 -17.14 0.26 -6.64
N PRO A 101 -16.69 -0.98 -6.35
CA PRO A 101 -17.58 -2.12 -6.23
C PRO A 101 -18.74 -1.85 -5.25
N PRO A 102 -19.89 -2.51 -5.43
CA PRO A 102 -20.96 -2.45 -4.44
C PRO A 102 -20.45 -2.96 -3.08
N SER A 103 -20.96 -2.38 -2.00
CA SER A 103 -20.52 -2.75 -0.65
C SER A 103 -21.05 -4.12 -0.22
N GLY A 104 -20.19 -4.94 0.37
CA GLY A 104 -20.53 -6.23 0.97
C GLY A 104 -21.02 -6.14 2.43
N GLY A 105 -21.37 -4.95 2.90
CA GLY A 105 -21.76 -4.68 4.30
C GLY A 105 -20.63 -4.03 5.10
N PRO A 106 -20.85 -3.67 6.38
CA PRO A 106 -19.83 -3.04 7.22
C PRO A 106 -18.59 -3.92 7.37
N LEU A 107 -17.41 -3.38 7.06
CA LEU A 107 -16.13 -4.07 7.23
C LEU A 107 -15.71 -4.07 8.70
N ASP A 108 -15.39 -5.25 9.24
CA ASP A 108 -14.82 -5.41 10.59
C ASP A 108 -13.97 -6.69 10.70
N PHE A 109 -13.19 -6.82 11.77
CA PHE A 109 -12.51 -8.05 12.15
C PHE A 109 -12.27 -8.10 13.66
N ASP A 110 -12.26 -9.30 14.25
CA ASP A 110 -11.89 -9.46 15.65
C ASP A 110 -10.36 -9.39 15.82
N PRO A 111 -9.83 -8.53 16.70
CA PRO A 111 -8.40 -8.45 16.94
C PRO A 111 -7.84 -9.77 17.49
N PRO A 112 -6.72 -10.29 16.97
CA PRO A 112 -6.18 -11.57 17.42
C PRO A 112 -5.68 -11.46 18.87
N THR A 113 -6.22 -12.31 19.74
CA THR A 113 -5.79 -12.43 21.15
C THR A 113 -4.83 -13.59 21.39
N GLN A 114 -4.64 -14.46 20.39
CA GLN A 114 -3.81 -15.66 20.47
C GLN A 114 -3.04 -15.86 19.17
N LEU A 115 -1.96 -16.62 19.25
CA LEU A 115 -1.19 -17.07 18.09
C LEU A 115 -1.95 -18.18 17.37
N HIS A 116 -1.99 -18.13 16.05
CA HIS A 116 -2.46 -19.26 15.25
C HIS A 116 -1.40 -20.36 15.18
N SER A 117 -0.15 -19.98 14.88
CA SER A 117 1.00 -20.87 14.90
C SER A 117 2.30 -20.10 15.12
N TRP A 118 3.37 -20.83 15.44
CA TRP A 118 4.70 -20.27 15.56
C TRP A 118 5.79 -21.30 15.27
N GLU A 119 6.97 -20.82 14.87
CA GLU A 119 8.16 -21.63 14.62
C GLU A 119 9.41 -20.94 15.17
N SER A 120 10.34 -21.72 15.73
CA SER A 120 11.66 -21.22 16.12
C SER A 120 12.58 -21.12 14.92
N MET A 121 13.16 -19.93 14.72
CA MET A 121 14.14 -19.70 13.68
C MET A 121 15.57 -19.96 14.17
N PRO A 122 16.52 -20.33 13.28
CA PRO A 122 17.92 -20.56 13.65
C PRO A 122 18.63 -19.35 14.28
N ASP A 123 18.14 -18.14 14.00
CA ASP A 123 18.67 -16.87 14.53
C ASP A 123 18.12 -16.49 15.92
N GLY A 124 17.35 -17.39 16.54
CA GLY A 124 16.73 -17.18 17.85
C GLY A 124 15.38 -16.46 17.81
N ARG A 125 14.99 -15.88 16.66
CA ARG A 125 13.65 -15.28 16.49
C ARG A 125 12.57 -16.35 16.44
N LYS A 126 11.33 -15.90 16.50
CA LYS A 126 10.13 -16.72 16.33
C LYS A 126 9.38 -16.19 15.12
N LYS A 127 9.12 -17.03 14.13
CA LYS A 127 8.16 -16.73 13.09
C LYS A 127 6.79 -16.99 13.69
N VAL A 128 5.93 -15.97 13.74
CA VAL A 128 4.59 -16.07 14.31
C VAL A 128 3.56 -15.86 13.21
N VAL A 129 2.43 -16.56 13.33
CA VAL A 129 1.29 -16.43 12.43
C VAL A 129 0.06 -16.07 13.26
N LEU A 130 -0.62 -15.01 12.85
CA LEU A 130 -1.97 -14.65 13.33
C LEU A 130 -2.97 -14.93 12.22
N LEU A 131 -4.14 -15.45 12.59
CA LEU A 131 -5.23 -15.61 11.63
C LEU A 131 -6.19 -14.43 11.81
N ILE A 132 -6.32 -13.61 10.77
CA ILE A 132 -7.26 -12.50 10.73
C ILE A 132 -8.53 -13.00 10.03
N HIS A 133 -9.65 -12.97 10.74
CA HIS A 133 -10.96 -13.29 10.18
C HIS A 133 -11.73 -12.01 9.87
N ILE A 134 -11.81 -11.68 8.59
CA ILE A 134 -12.46 -10.48 8.05
C ILE A 134 -13.96 -10.75 7.91
N THR A 135 -14.77 -9.79 8.32
CA THR A 135 -16.23 -9.82 8.19
C THR A 135 -16.72 -8.58 7.43
N GLY A 136 -17.63 -8.79 6.47
CA GLY A 136 -18.19 -7.70 5.64
C GLY A 136 -17.17 -7.01 4.73
N GLY A 137 -17.57 -5.89 4.12
CA GLY A 137 -16.82 -5.26 3.03
C GLY A 137 -16.77 -6.10 1.76
N THR A 138 -16.03 -5.62 0.75
CA THR A 138 -15.91 -6.29 -0.55
C THR A 138 -14.45 -6.66 -0.84
N PRO A 139 -14.12 -7.94 -1.14
CA PRO A 139 -12.76 -8.31 -1.53
C PRO A 139 -12.38 -7.72 -2.90
N PRO A 140 -11.07 -7.62 -3.23
CA PRO A 140 -9.93 -7.97 -2.38
C PRO A 140 -9.77 -7.05 -1.17
N PHE A 141 -9.13 -7.57 -0.13
CA PHE A 141 -8.75 -6.84 1.07
C PHE A 141 -7.25 -6.57 1.06
N THR A 142 -6.83 -5.37 1.43
CA THR A 142 -5.43 -5.02 1.71
C THR A 142 -5.21 -5.05 3.22
N ILE A 143 -4.27 -5.87 3.67
CA ILE A 143 -3.93 -6.03 5.08
C ILE A 143 -2.65 -5.27 5.36
N LYS A 144 -2.68 -4.41 6.37
CA LYS A 144 -1.52 -3.66 6.85
C LYS A 144 -1.22 -4.04 8.30
N HIS A 145 0.06 -4.26 8.59
CA HIS A 145 0.59 -4.51 9.92
C HIS A 145 1.55 -3.38 10.29
N ASP A 146 1.23 -2.65 11.37
CA ASP A 146 1.90 -1.41 11.77
C ASP A 146 2.06 -0.39 10.63
N GLY A 147 1.01 -0.24 9.82
CA GLY A 147 0.98 0.66 8.67
C GLY A 147 1.72 0.17 7.42
N ASN A 148 2.43 -0.96 7.49
CA ASN A 148 3.08 -1.57 6.33
C ASN A 148 2.16 -2.59 5.67
N VAL A 149 2.10 -2.61 4.34
CA VAL A 149 1.31 -3.62 3.62
C VAL A 149 1.92 -5.00 3.84
N ALA A 150 1.17 -5.87 4.52
CA ALA A 150 1.53 -7.27 4.73
C ALA A 150 1.14 -8.13 3.52
N GLY A 151 0.01 -7.81 2.88
CA GLY A 151 -0.43 -8.46 1.65
C GLY A 151 -1.89 -8.19 1.32
N GLU A 152 -2.42 -8.99 0.39
CA GLU A 152 -3.81 -8.92 -0.06
C GLU A 152 -4.51 -10.26 0.15
N ALA A 153 -5.80 -10.22 0.48
CA ALA A 153 -6.66 -11.40 0.62
C ALA A 153 -7.86 -11.28 -0.32
N SER A 154 -8.16 -12.36 -1.05
CA SER A 154 -9.43 -12.50 -1.78
C SER A 154 -10.49 -13.25 -0.97
N GLY A 155 -10.07 -13.92 0.10
CA GLY A 155 -10.94 -14.62 1.05
C GLY A 155 -11.08 -13.88 2.38
N TRP A 156 -11.87 -14.46 3.27
CA TRP A 156 -12.18 -13.90 4.59
C TRP A 156 -11.11 -14.16 5.64
N ASP A 157 -10.24 -15.14 5.41
CA ASP A 157 -9.16 -15.49 6.32
C ASP A 157 -7.81 -15.07 5.74
N TYR A 158 -7.01 -14.34 6.52
CA TYR A 158 -5.66 -13.95 6.13
C TYR A 158 -4.63 -14.35 7.19
N PRO A 159 -3.64 -15.21 6.84
CA PRO A 159 -2.54 -15.56 7.73
C PRO A 159 -1.49 -14.43 7.72
N LEU A 160 -1.48 -13.62 8.76
CA LEU A 160 -0.48 -12.57 8.95
C LEU A 160 0.79 -13.17 9.59
N GLU A 161 1.91 -13.12 8.87
CA GLU A 161 3.20 -13.63 9.33
C GLU A 161 4.16 -12.50 9.69
N PHE A 162 4.85 -12.60 10.83
CA PHE A 162 5.94 -11.70 11.20
C PHE A 162 6.94 -12.36 12.15
N PHE A 163 8.01 -11.65 12.50
CA PHE A 163 9.05 -12.16 13.40
C PHE A 163 9.08 -11.40 14.71
N VAL A 164 9.23 -12.14 15.81
CA VAL A 164 9.42 -11.58 17.15
C VAL A 164 10.68 -12.14 17.81
N SER A 165 11.20 -11.42 18.80
CA SER A 165 12.34 -11.85 19.61
C SER A 165 12.07 -11.62 21.09
N GLY A 166 12.66 -12.46 21.94
CA GLY A 166 12.50 -12.35 23.39
C GLY A 166 11.11 -12.74 23.91
N CYS A 167 10.84 -12.30 25.14
CA CYS A 167 9.60 -12.56 25.87
C CYS A 167 8.98 -11.26 26.35
N THR A 168 8.40 -10.53 25.40
CA THR A 168 7.69 -9.28 25.65
C THR A 168 6.29 -9.39 25.05
N GLY A 169 5.32 -8.68 25.61
CA GLY A 169 4.00 -8.56 24.99
C GLY A 169 4.13 -8.10 23.53
N ILE A 170 3.43 -8.77 22.63
CA ILE A 170 3.36 -8.45 21.21
C ILE A 170 2.22 -7.44 21.07
N VAL A 171 2.53 -6.16 20.85
CA VAL A 171 1.56 -5.06 20.78
C VAL A 171 1.74 -4.35 19.45
N HIS A 172 0.74 -4.43 18.59
CA HIS A 172 0.79 -3.91 17.22
C HIS A 172 -0.59 -3.49 16.75
N ASN A 173 -0.64 -2.88 15.56
CA ASN A 173 -1.87 -2.49 14.89
C ASN A 173 -2.08 -3.31 13.62
N ILE A 174 -3.33 -3.71 13.37
CA ILE A 174 -3.77 -4.28 12.10
C ILE A 174 -4.79 -3.33 11.48
N THR A 175 -4.61 -3.03 10.20
CA THR A 175 -5.60 -2.31 9.40
C THR A 175 -6.01 -3.16 8.21
N VAL A 176 -7.31 -3.29 7.99
CA VAL A 176 -7.90 -3.96 6.82
C VAL A 176 -8.61 -2.91 5.98
N GLU A 177 -8.27 -2.86 4.69
CA GLU A 177 -8.93 -2.04 3.68
C GLU A 177 -9.63 -2.95 2.68
N SER A 178 -10.85 -2.63 2.28
CA SER A 178 -11.62 -3.41 1.30
C SER A 178 -11.71 -2.69 -0.04
N ALA A 179 -12.00 -3.44 -1.11
CA ALA A 179 -12.10 -2.90 -2.47
C ALA A 179 -13.26 -1.92 -2.65
N ASP A 180 -14.29 -1.99 -1.80
CA ASP A 180 -15.37 -1.00 -1.74
C ASP A 180 -14.98 0.29 -0.98
N GLY A 181 -13.70 0.43 -0.60
CA GLY A 181 -13.13 1.64 -0.02
C GLY A 181 -13.33 1.81 1.48
N GLN A 182 -13.82 0.78 2.18
CA GLN A 182 -13.90 0.80 3.64
C GLN A 182 -12.52 0.51 4.25
N SER A 183 -12.31 1.01 5.46
CA SER A 183 -11.10 0.76 6.25
C SER A 183 -11.47 0.62 7.72
N VAL A 184 -10.93 -0.41 8.36
CA VAL A 184 -11.06 -0.66 9.80
C VAL A 184 -9.69 -0.95 10.38
N SER A 185 -9.42 -0.47 11.58
CA SER A 185 -8.13 -0.58 12.23
C SER A 185 -8.33 -0.94 13.70
N HIS A 186 -7.63 -1.97 14.15
CA HIS A 186 -7.66 -2.41 15.55
C HIS A 186 -6.25 -2.64 16.06
N ASP A 187 -6.03 -2.19 17.30
CA ASP A 187 -4.85 -2.57 18.07
C ASP A 187 -5.08 -3.96 18.68
N TYR A 188 -4.00 -4.74 18.78
CA TYR A 188 -4.04 -6.04 19.43
C TYR A 188 -2.84 -6.22 20.36
N MET A 189 -3.04 -7.08 21.36
CA MET A 189 -2.01 -7.46 22.31
C MET A 189 -2.04 -8.98 22.52
N ILE A 190 -0.91 -9.63 22.30
CA ILE A 190 -0.67 -11.01 22.72
C ILE A 190 0.28 -10.95 23.90
N SER A 191 -0.28 -11.15 25.09
CA SER A 191 0.44 -11.13 26.35
C SER A 191 1.45 -12.28 26.44
N THR A 192 2.43 -12.12 27.32
CA THR A 192 3.54 -13.08 27.45
C THR A 192 3.07 -14.47 27.89
N ASP A 193 1.99 -14.58 28.67
CA ASP A 193 1.37 -15.85 29.06
C ASP A 193 0.71 -16.60 27.89
N GLN A 194 0.45 -15.92 26.78
CA GLN A 194 -0.08 -16.52 25.54
C GLN A 194 1.04 -16.89 24.55
N GLN A 195 2.31 -16.68 24.92
CA GLN A 195 3.47 -16.98 24.06
C GLN A 195 4.13 -18.29 24.51
N PRO A 196 3.99 -19.39 23.75
CA PRO A 196 4.43 -20.73 24.22
C PRO A 196 5.93 -20.90 24.44
N TRP A 197 6.76 -19.98 23.93
CA TRP A 197 8.20 -19.99 24.15
C TRP A 197 8.63 -19.18 25.39
N CYS A 198 7.69 -18.54 26.07
CA CYS A 198 7.97 -17.74 27.26
C CYS A 198 7.66 -18.52 28.55
N PRO A 199 8.57 -18.43 29.55
CA PRO A 199 8.45 -19.14 30.81
C PRO A 199 7.44 -18.51 31.77
#